data_AF-A0A433V1B9-F1
#
_entry.id   AF-A0A433V1B9-F1
#
_cell.length_a   1.000
_cell.length_b   1.000
_cell.length_c   1.000
_cell.angle_alpha   90.00
_cell.angle_beta   90.00
_cell.angle_gamma   90.00
#
_symmetry.space_group_name_H-M   'P 1'
#
loop_
_entity.id
_entity.type
_entity.pdbx_description
1 polymer ?
#
loop_
_entity_poly.entity_id
_entity_poly.type
_entity_poly.pdbx_seq_one_letter_code
_entity_poly.pdbx_strand_id
1 'polypeptide(L)'
;MDQLQLLDAALRKALVNFYPQIADFELTDYKVRILNGHTGTAAKTRALVESGNGQQRWTTVGVSTNILEASYQAVVEGLEYGLLLHFQAEKALNV
;
A
#
# COMPACT_ATOMS: atom_id res chain seq x y z
N MET A 1 -16.53 0.21 -8.03
CA MET A 1 -15.47 -0.81 -8.06
C MET A 1 -14.22 -0.08 -8.41
N ASP A 2 -13.46 0.30 -7.39
CA ASP A 2 -12.46 1.37 -7.48
C ASP A 2 -11.23 0.89 -8.27
N GLN A 3 -10.69 1.75 -9.15
CA GLN A 3 -9.52 1.41 -9.99
C GLN A 3 -8.30 0.94 -9.17
N LEU A 4 -8.20 1.41 -7.92
CA LEU A 4 -7.17 1.00 -6.97
C LEU A 4 -7.31 -0.47 -6.53
N GLN A 5 -8.55 -0.93 -6.29
CA GLN A 5 -8.80 -2.32 -5.90
C GLN A 5 -8.43 -3.29 -7.03
N LEU A 6 -8.62 -2.88 -8.29
CA LEU A 6 -8.21 -3.67 -9.45
C LEU A 6 -6.69 -3.75 -9.57
N LEU A 7 -5.99 -2.63 -9.33
CA LEU A 7 -4.52 -2.58 -9.32
C LEU A 7 -3.95 -3.49 -8.22
N ASP A 8 -4.45 -3.36 -6.98
CA ASP A 8 -4.07 -4.22 -5.86
C ASP A 8 -4.24 -5.69 -6.22
N ALA A 9 -5.44 -6.08 -6.65
CA ALA A 9 -5.74 -7.47 -7.00
C ALA A 9 -4.84 -7.99 -8.13
N ALA A 10 -4.54 -7.16 -9.14
CA ALA A 10 -3.64 -7.53 -10.23
C ALA A 10 -2.20 -7.72 -9.75
N LEU A 11 -1.69 -6.82 -8.90
CA LEU A 11 -0.36 -6.92 -8.31
C LEU A 11 -0.24 -8.16 -7.43
N ARG A 12 -1.20 -8.39 -6.52
CA ARG A 12 -1.22 -9.58 -5.67
C ARG A 12 -1.26 -10.86 -6.51
N LYS A 13 -2.09 -10.91 -7.54
CA LYS A 13 -2.15 -12.05 -8.46
C LYS A 13 -0.84 -12.30 -9.21
N ALA A 14 -0.11 -11.25 -9.57
CA ALA A 14 1.19 -11.37 -10.23
C ALA A 14 2.30 -11.86 -9.26
N LEU A 15 2.23 -11.45 -7.99
CA LEU A 15 3.28 -11.70 -7.00
C LEU A 15 3.07 -12.97 -6.16
N VAL A 16 1.84 -13.49 -6.07
CA VAL A 16 1.51 -14.63 -5.19
C VAL A 16 2.33 -15.90 -5.47
N ASN A 17 2.75 -16.11 -6.72
CA ASN A 17 3.58 -17.27 -7.08
C ASN A 17 4.99 -17.21 -6.46
N PHE A 18 5.49 -16.00 -6.17
CA PHE A 18 6.80 -15.77 -5.57
C PHE A 18 6.71 -15.53 -4.07
N TYR A 19 5.60 -14.92 -3.63
CA TYR A 19 5.34 -14.58 -2.24
C TYR A 19 3.92 -15.03 -1.85
N PRO A 20 3.72 -16.32 -1.51
CA PRO A 20 2.41 -16.88 -1.19
C PRO A 20 1.68 -16.13 -0.07
N GLN A 21 2.41 -15.56 0.89
CA GLN A 21 1.89 -14.77 1.99
C GLN A 21 1.09 -13.53 1.56
N ILE A 22 1.28 -13.03 0.33
CA ILE A 22 0.50 -11.90 -0.21
C ILE A 22 -0.97 -12.30 -0.46
N ALA A 23 -1.27 -13.60 -0.59
CA ALA A 23 -2.64 -14.08 -0.76
C ALA A 23 -3.57 -13.60 0.38
N ASP A 24 -3.02 -13.48 1.58
CA ASP A 24 -3.75 -13.05 2.77
C ASP A 24 -3.84 -11.52 2.90
N PHE A 25 -3.15 -10.77 2.04
CA PHE A 25 -3.12 -9.31 2.12
C PHE A 25 -4.37 -8.72 1.49
N GLU A 26 -4.93 -7.69 2.12
CA GLU A 26 -6.08 -6.95 1.62
C GLU A 26 -5.94 -5.45 1.87
N LEU A 27 -6.50 -4.65 0.96
CA LEU A 27 -6.63 -3.21 1.13
C LEU A 27 -7.90 -2.91 1.93
N THR A 28 -7.76 -2.32 3.11
CA THR A 28 -8.85 -2.13 4.08
C THR A 28 -9.40 -0.70 4.11
N ASP A 29 -8.58 0.30 3.81
CA ASP A 29 -8.98 1.71 3.77
C ASP A 29 -8.13 2.50 2.76
N TYR A 30 -8.73 3.53 2.18
CA TYR A 30 -8.06 4.42 1.23
C TYR A 30 -8.55 5.85 1.41
N LYS A 31 -7.61 6.77 1.69
CA LYS A 31 -7.89 8.18 1.94
C LYS A 31 -6.90 9.07 1.21
N VAL A 32 -7.42 9.98 0.38
CA VAL A 32 -6.61 11.00 -0.30
C VAL A 32 -6.80 12.36 0.34
N ARG A 33 -5.70 13.09 0.49
CA ARG A 33 -5.71 14.50 0.87
C ARG A 33 -4.89 15.30 -0.13
N ILE A 34 -5.50 16.33 -0.70
CA ILE A 34 -4.79 17.33 -1.50
C ILE A 34 -4.22 18.37 -0.55
N LEU A 35 -2.90 18.54 -0.59
CA LEU A 35 -2.16 19.53 0.18
C LEU A 35 -1.91 20.72 -0.73
N ASN A 36 -2.56 21.85 -0.43
CA ASN A 36 -2.30 23.12 -1.09
C ASN A 36 -1.10 23.80 -0.43
N GLY A 37 -0.01 23.98 -1.18
CA GLY A 37 1.09 24.83 -0.75
C GLY A 37 0.65 26.29 -0.73
N HIS A 38 1.16 27.08 0.23
CA HIS A 38 0.83 28.50 0.40
C HIS A 38 1.35 29.40 -0.74
N THR A 39 2.02 28.82 -1.74
CA THR A 39 2.64 29.51 -2.88
C THR A 39 2.46 28.68 -4.15
N GLY A 40 1.68 29.19 -5.11
CA GLY A 40 1.77 28.89 -6.55
C GLY A 40 1.79 27.42 -7.02
N THR A 41 0.68 26.97 -7.61
CA THR A 41 0.57 25.98 -8.70
C THR A 41 1.05 24.52 -8.51
N ALA A 42 1.71 24.14 -7.42
CA ALA A 42 2.12 22.73 -7.19
C ALA A 42 1.40 22.10 -5.99
N ALA A 43 0.10 21.80 -6.16
CA ALA A 43 -0.63 21.01 -5.17
C ALA A 43 -0.04 19.59 -5.09
N LYS A 44 0.28 19.14 -3.87
CA LYS A 44 0.76 17.77 -3.64
C LYS A 44 -0.39 16.92 -3.14
N THR A 45 -0.62 15.80 -3.81
CA THR A 45 -1.58 14.79 -3.39
C THR A 45 -0.89 13.78 -2.48
N ARG A 46 -1.52 13.50 -1.33
CA ARG A 46 -1.11 12.46 -0.40
C ARG A 46 -2.17 11.36 -0.36
N ALA A 47 -1.81 10.15 -0.74
CA ALA A 47 -2.65 8.96 -0.65
C ALA A 47 -2.23 8.14 0.56
N LEU A 48 -3.15 7.86 1.47
CA LEU A 48 -2.98 6.91 2.55
C LEU A 48 -3.71 5.63 2.18
N VAL A 49 -3.00 4.51 2.25
CA VAL A 49 -3.54 3.18 2.02
C VAL A 49 -3.35 2.38 3.29
N GLU A 50 -4.43 1.83 3.83
CA GLU A 50 -4.37 0.83 4.88
C GLU A 50 -4.44 -0.55 4.25
N SER A 51 -3.54 -1.43 4.70
CA SER A 51 -3.53 -2.84 4.32
C SER A 51 -3.45 -3.72 5.56
N GLY A 52 -3.90 -4.95 5.43
CA GLY A 52 -3.83 -5.93 6.51
C GLY A 52 -3.68 -7.35 5.98
N ASN A 53 -3.32 -8.25 6.88
CA ASN A 53 -3.20 -9.69 6.61
C ASN A 53 -4.08 -10.55 7.55
N GLY A 54 -5.15 -9.97 8.09
CA GLY A 54 -5.98 -10.59 9.12
C GLY A 54 -5.38 -10.66 10.53
N GLN A 55 -4.05 -10.55 10.69
CA GLN A 55 -3.39 -10.53 12.00
C GLN A 55 -3.00 -9.12 12.45
N GLN A 56 -2.49 -8.32 11.52
CA GLN A 56 -2.07 -6.95 11.76
C GLN A 56 -2.49 -6.06 10.60
N ARG A 57 -2.55 -4.76 10.87
CA ARG A 57 -2.81 -3.72 9.89
C ARG A 57 -1.67 -2.72 9.89
N TRP A 58 -1.41 -2.17 8.72
CA TRP A 58 -0.40 -1.15 8.53
C TRP A 58 -0.90 -0.10 7.53
N THR A 59 -0.32 1.08 7.61
CA THR A 59 -0.67 2.19 6.72
C THR A 59 0.58 2.68 6.02
N THR A 60 0.48 2.84 4.71
CA THR A 60 1.52 3.42 3.87
C THR A 60 1.03 4.71 3.24
N VAL A 61 1.98 5.54 2.80
CA VAL A 61 1.67 6.88 2.31
C VAL A 61 2.47 7.18 1.05
N GLY A 62 1.76 7.44 -0.04
CA GLY A 62 2.34 7.93 -1.27
C GLY A 62 2.10 9.43 -1.42
N VAL A 63 3.09 10.16 -1.92
CA VAL A 63 3.02 11.62 -2.11
C VAL A 63 3.49 11.96 -3.51
N SER A 64 2.58 12.45 -4.35
CA SER A 64 2.91 12.93 -5.70
C SER A 64 2.03 14.13 -6.07
N THR A 65 2.42 14.88 -7.09
CA THR A 65 1.52 15.85 -7.73
C THR A 65 0.38 15.16 -8.50
N ASN A 66 0.52 13.87 -8.82
CA ASN A 66 -0.49 13.05 -9.46
C ASN A 66 -1.13 12.06 -8.47
N ILE A 67 -2.47 12.03 -8.43
CA ILE A 67 -3.23 11.13 -7.55
C ILE A 67 -2.98 9.64 -7.85
N LEU A 68 -2.83 9.27 -9.13
CA LEU A 68 -2.61 7.88 -9.53
C LEU A 68 -1.23 7.40 -9.10
N GLU A 69 -0.22 8.24 -9.28
CA GLU A 69 1.16 7.92 -8.86
C GLU A 69 1.25 7.83 -7.34
N ALA A 70 0.67 8.79 -6.61
CA ALA A 70 0.62 8.74 -5.14
C ALA A 70 -0.08 7.45 -4.65
N SER A 71 -1.17 7.05 -5.31
CA SER A 71 -1.91 5.85 -4.93
C SER A 71 -1.15 4.56 -5.27
N TYR A 72 -0.54 4.49 -6.45
CA TYR A 72 0.30 3.36 -6.86
C TYR A 72 1.46 3.16 -5.88
N GLN A 73 2.17 4.24 -5.56
CA GLN A 73 3.28 4.20 -4.62
C GLN A 73 2.83 3.69 -3.24
N ALA A 74 1.72 4.22 -2.71
CA ALA A 74 1.19 3.78 -1.42
C ALA A 74 0.85 2.27 -1.42
N VAL A 75 0.23 1.75 -2.48
CA VAL A 75 -0.11 0.32 -2.58
C VAL A 75 1.13 -0.55 -2.65
N VAL A 76 2.11 -0.20 -3.49
CA VAL A 76 3.35 -0.98 -3.62
C VAL A 76 4.12 -1.01 -2.31
N GLU A 77 4.31 0.15 -1.67
CA GLU A 77 4.94 0.21 -0.34
C GLU A 77 4.16 -0.60 0.70
N GLY A 78 2.82 -0.65 0.57
CA GLY A 78 1.95 -1.47 1.43
C GLY A 78 2.25 -2.96 1.32
N LEU A 79 2.40 -3.47 0.10
CA LEU A 79 2.76 -4.87 -0.14
C LEU A 79 4.19 -5.17 0.36
N GLU A 80 5.16 -4.30 0.05
CA GLU A 80 6.55 -4.44 0.49
C GLU A 80 6.68 -4.45 2.01
N TYR A 81 6.00 -3.53 2.69
CA TYR A 81 6.03 -3.45 4.15
C TYR A 81 5.34 -4.66 4.79
N GLY A 82 4.21 -5.12 4.24
CA GLY A 82 3.56 -6.34 4.70
C GLY A 82 4.45 -7.58 4.61
N LEU A 83 5.20 -7.71 3.51
CA LEU A 83 6.20 -8.78 3.34
C LEU A 83 7.33 -8.68 4.37
N LEU A 84 7.85 -7.48 4.60
CA LEU A 84 8.89 -7.24 5.60
C LEU A 84 8.42 -7.65 6.99
N LEU A 85 7.19 -7.29 7.38
CA LEU A 85 6.59 -7.69 8.65
C LEU A 85 6.44 -9.21 8.77
N HIS A 86 6.04 -9.88 7.70
CA HIS A 86 5.93 -11.34 7.66
C HIS A 86 7.29 -12.00 7.93
N PHE A 87 8.34 -11.61 7.19
CA PHE A 87 9.67 -12.19 7.36
C PHE A 87 10.29 -11.87 8.73
N GLN A 88 9.96 -10.72 9.32
CA GLN A 88 10.38 -10.39 10.69
C GLN A 88 9.72 -11.32 11.73
N ALA A 89 8.43 -11.63 11.56
CA ALA A 89 7.71 -12.55 12.43
C ALA A 89 8.27 -13.98 12.34
N GLU A 90 8.54 -14.47 11.12
CA GLU A 90 9.18 -15.79 10.92
C GLU A 90 10.56 -15.86 11.58
N LYS A 91 11.36 -14.80 11.43
CA LYS A 91 12.69 -14.74 12.05
C LYS A 91 12.62 -14.75 13.57
N ALA A 92 11.63 -14.08 14.17
CA ALA A 92 11.44 -14.06 15.63
C ALA A 92 10.98 -15.41 16.21
N LEU A 93 10.31 -16.24 15.42
CA LEU A 93 9.88 -17.59 15.82
C LEU A 93 11.00 -18.65 15.71
N ASN A 94 12.03 -18.37 14.92
CA ASN A 94 13.14 -19.28 14.65
C ASN A 94 14.40 -18.98 15.49
N VAL A 95 14.29 -18.17 16.54
CA VAL A 95 15.35 -17.83 17.51
C VAL A 95 14.97 -18.34 18.89
#